data_AF-A0A2A4YXW8-F1
#
_entry.id   AF-A0A2A4YXW8-F1
#
_cell.length_a   1.000
_cell.length_b   1.000
_cell.length_c   1.000
_cell.angle_alpha   90.00
_cell.angle_beta   90.00
_cell.angle_gamma   90.00
#
_symmetry.space_group_name_H-M   'P 1'
#
loop_
_entity.id
_entity.type
_entity.pdbx_description
1 polymer ?
#
loop_
_entity_poly.entity_id
_entity_poly.type
_entity_poly.pdbx_seq_one_letter_code
_entity_poly.pdbx_strand_id
1 'polypeptide(L)' 'MPLPRSDAIMFNDDLPKPKAESIFPRNIEFFSVTDLKDYIVELEEEIDRVRQDMKVKEKSKNAADSFFK' A
#
# COMPACT_ATOMS: atom_id res chain seq x y z
N MET A 1 -27.17 19.35 -30.13
CA MET A 1 -26.14 18.36 -29.76
C MET A 1 -25.68 18.69 -28.35
N PRO A 2 -26.03 17.90 -27.31
CA PRO A 2 -25.57 18.18 -25.96
C PRO A 2 -24.17 17.59 -25.75
N LEU A 3 -23.28 18.36 -25.10
CA LEU A 3 -21.94 17.93 -24.71
C LEU A 3 -22.03 16.87 -23.59
N PRO A 4 -21.07 15.91 -23.51
CA PRO A 4 -21.04 14.92 -22.43
C PRO A 4 -20.81 15.60 -21.09
N ARG A 5 -21.58 15.16 -20.07
CA ARG A 5 -21.46 15.65 -18.70
C ARG A 5 -20.07 15.35 -18.15
N SER A 6 -19.40 16.39 -17.70
CA SER A 6 -18.15 16.37 -16.95
C SER A 6 -18.32 15.87 -15.51
N ASP A 7 -19.01 14.74 -15.29
CA ASP A 7 -19.31 14.23 -13.94
C ASP A 7 -18.32 13.15 -13.45
N ALA A 8 -17.17 12.98 -14.12
CA ALA A 8 -16.27 11.86 -13.85
C ALA A 8 -14.96 12.20 -13.10
N ILE A 9 -14.75 13.43 -12.63
CA ILE A 9 -13.45 13.82 -12.02
C ILE A 9 -13.52 14.05 -10.49
N MET A 10 -14.69 14.07 -9.87
CA MET A 10 -14.85 14.52 -8.46
C MET A 10 -14.80 13.43 -7.37
N PHE A 11 -14.43 12.18 -7.68
CA PHE A 11 -14.48 11.06 -6.70
C PHE A 11 -13.13 10.43 -6.35
N ASN A 12 -12.00 10.97 -6.84
CA ASN A 12 -10.71 10.32 -6.64
C ASN A 12 -9.80 10.97 -5.58
N ASP A 13 -10.17 12.14 -5.04
CA ASP A 13 -9.36 12.85 -4.04
C ASP A 13 -9.54 12.32 -2.60
N ASP A 14 -10.59 11.54 -2.34
CA ASP A 14 -10.87 10.93 -1.01
C ASP A 14 -10.39 9.47 -0.91
N LEU A 15 -9.83 8.92 -2.00
CA LEU A 15 -9.17 7.63 -1.93
C LEU A 15 -7.77 7.82 -1.33
N PRO A 16 -7.34 6.94 -0.40
CA PRO A 16 -5.95 6.88 0.02
C PRO A 16 -5.07 6.82 -1.21
N LYS A 17 -4.08 7.72 -1.30
CA LYS A 17 -3.13 7.73 -2.42
C LYS A 17 -2.59 6.31 -2.61
N PRO A 18 -2.48 5.83 -3.87
CA PRO A 18 -1.88 4.52 -4.12
C PRO A 18 -0.51 4.49 -3.47
N LYS A 19 -0.21 3.37 -2.81
CA LYS A 19 1.10 3.17 -2.18
C LYS A 19 2.14 3.37 -3.28
N ALA A 20 3.15 4.21 -3.01
CA ALA A 20 4.23 4.38 -3.96
C ALA A 20 4.80 3.00 -4.30
N GLU A 21 4.88 2.69 -5.58
CA GLU A 21 5.54 1.48 -6.04
C GLU A 21 7.02 1.60 -5.68
N SER A 22 7.43 0.98 -4.58
CA SER A 22 8.83 0.79 -4.27
C SER A 22 9.43 -0.07 -5.39
N ILE A 23 10.50 0.42 -6.03
CA ILE A 23 11.25 -0.34 -7.01
C ILE A 23 11.92 -1.50 -6.25
N PHE A 24 11.21 -2.61 -6.12
CA PHE A 24 11.64 -3.78 -5.39
C PHE A 24 11.72 -5.01 -6.33
N PRO A 25 12.83 -5.76 -6.31
CA PRO A 25 14.05 -5.54 -5.54
C PRO A 25 14.96 -4.46 -6.16
N ARG A 26 15.69 -3.70 -5.32
CA ARG A 26 16.74 -2.78 -5.81
C ARG A 26 17.99 -3.58 -6.19
N ASN A 27 18.77 -3.10 -7.16
CA ASN A 27 20.11 -3.63 -7.40
C ASN A 27 21.04 -3.16 -6.26
N ILE A 28 21.51 -4.11 -5.45
CA ILE A 28 22.35 -3.85 -4.27
C ILE A 28 23.84 -4.12 -4.51
N GLU A 29 24.24 -4.50 -5.72
CA GLU A 29 25.62 -4.94 -6.04
C GLU A 29 26.69 -3.90 -5.66
N PHE A 30 26.35 -2.61 -5.76
CA PHE A 30 27.25 -1.49 -5.50
C PHE A 30 26.95 -0.76 -4.18
N PHE A 31 26.10 -1.31 -3.33
CA PHE A 31 25.75 -0.69 -2.05
C PHE A 31 26.92 -0.85 -1.06
N SER A 32 27.24 0.22 -0.34
CA SER A 32 28.14 0.13 0.81
C SER A 32 27.45 -0.61 1.97
N VAL A 33 28.22 -0.98 3.00
CA VAL A 33 27.66 -1.59 4.22
C VAL A 33 26.63 -0.67 4.89
N THR A 34 26.82 0.66 4.81
CA THR A 34 25.85 1.62 5.33
C THR A 34 24.58 1.62 4.50
N ASP A 35 24.69 1.65 3.16
CA ASP A 35 23.53 1.61 2.27
C ASP A 35 22.72 0.31 2.44
N LEU A 36 23.39 -0.81 2.70
CA LEU A 36 22.74 -2.09 3.00
C LEU A 36 21.99 -2.04 4.34
N LYS A 37 22.55 -1.39 5.37
CA LYS A 37 21.86 -1.22 6.65
C LYS A 37 20.63 -0.34 6.51
N ASP A 38 20.74 0.76 5.79
CA ASP A 38 19.61 1.66 5.53
C ASP A 38 18.53 0.95 4.70
N TYR A 39 18.93 0.16 3.70
CA TYR A 39 17.99 -0.65 2.93
C TYR A 39 17.27 -1.69 3.78
N ILE A 40 17.95 -2.35 4.73
CA ILE A 40 17.32 -3.27 5.67
C ILE A 40 16.25 -2.54 6.49
N VAL A 41 16.56 -1.36 7.03
CA VAL A 41 15.60 -0.58 7.82
C VAL A 41 14.35 -0.25 6.99
N GLU A 42 14.53 0.22 5.75
CA GLU A 42 13.39 0.49 4.85
C GLU A 42 12.54 -0.76 4.58
N LEU A 43 13.18 -1.92 4.41
CA LEU A 43 12.46 -3.19 4.19
C LEU A 43 11.72 -3.67 5.44
N GLU A 44 12.27 -3.45 6.63
CA GLU A 44 11.61 -3.79 7.89
C GLU A 44 10.37 -2.91 8.13
N GLU A 45 10.47 -1.61 7.87
CA GLU A 45 9.33 -0.68 7.93
C GLU A 45 8.21 -1.09 6.95
N GLU A 46 8.60 -1.49 5.73
CA GLU A 46 7.69 -2.02 4.71
C GLU A 46 6.98 -3.29 5.18
N ILE A 47 7.73 -4.24 5.75
CA ILE A 47 7.18 -5.47 6.33
C ILE A 47 6.17 -5.15 7.42
N ASP A 48 6.48 -4.23 8.31
CA ASP A 48 5.59 -3.86 9.41
C ASP A 48 4.32 -3.17 8.93
N ARG A 49 4.40 -2.31 7.90
CA ARG A 49 3.22 -1.75 7.24
C ARG A 49 2.33 -2.85 6.66
N VAL A 50 2.91 -3.78 5.89
CA VAL A 50 2.14 -4.89 5.28
C VAL A 50 1.51 -5.78 6.36
N ARG A 51 2.20 -6.04 7.47
CA ARG A 51 1.63 -6.74 8.63
C ARG A 51 0.44 -6.01 9.24
N GLN A 52 0.47 -4.67 9.30
CA GLN A 52 -0.67 -3.88 9.76
C GLN A 52 -1.86 -4.00 8.81
N ASP A 53 -1.62 -3.87 7.50
CA ASP A 53 -2.67 -4.05 6.48
C ASP A 53 -3.31 -5.43 6.57
N MET A 54 -2.51 -6.48 6.76
CA MET A 54 -2.98 -7.84 6.94
C MET A 54 -3.93 -7.93 8.13
N LYS A 55 -3.54 -7.39 9.30
CA LYS A 55 -4.39 -7.37 10.50
C LYS A 55 -5.71 -6.65 10.26
N VAL A 56 -5.72 -5.55 9.52
CA VAL A 56 -6.96 -4.82 9.18
C VAL A 56 -7.87 -5.70 8.32
N LYS A 57 -7.32 -6.35 7.28
CA LYS A 57 -8.07 -7.24 6.39
C LYS A 57 -8.62 -8.47 7.12
N GLU A 58 -7.84 -9.07 8.01
CA GLU A 58 -8.28 -10.18 8.84
C GLU A 58 -9.42 -9.79 9.78
N LYS A 59 -9.34 -8.62 10.42
CA LYS A 59 -10.44 -8.10 11.26
C LYS A 59 -11.72 -7.91 10.45
N SER A 60 -11.63 -7.32 9.26
CA SER A 60 -12.79 -7.14 8.38
C SER A 60 -13.42 -8.48 7.99
N LYS A 61 -12.60 -9.49 7.66
CA LYS A 61 -13.06 -10.84 7.34
C LYS A 61 -13.77 -11.50 8.54
N ASN A 62 -13.14 -11.48 9.71
CA ASN A 62 -13.69 -12.11 10.91
C ASN A 62 -14.98 -11.43 11.39
N ALA A 63 -15.09 -10.10 11.22
CA ALA A 63 -16.32 -9.38 11.50
C ALA A 63 -17.44 -9.85 10.57
N ALA A 64 -17.18 -9.94 9.25
CA ALA A 64 -18.15 -10.46 8.28
C ALA A 64 -18.59 -11.89 8.62
N ASP A 65 -17.64 -12.79 8.89
CA ASP A 65 -17.92 -14.19 9.27
C ASP A 65 -18.77 -14.32 10.55
N SER A 66 -18.82 -13.29 11.40
CA SER A 66 -19.64 -13.26 12.62
C SER A 66 -21.07 -12.77 12.37
N PHE A 67 -21.33 -12.03 11.29
CA PHE A 67 -22.68 -11.59 10.90
C PHE A 67 -23.43 -12.63 10.06
N PHE A 68 -22.71 -13.53 9.39
CA PHE A 68 -23.27 -14.57 8.52
C PHE A 68 -23.37 -15.97 9.18
N LYS A 69 -23.12 -16.07 10.50
CA LYS A 69 -23.32 -17.28 11.30
C LYS A 69 -24.62 -17.25 12.07
#